data_AF-A0A377KHC1-F1
#
_entry.id   AF-A0A377KHC1-F1
#
_cell.length_a   1.000
_cell.length_b   1.000
_cell.length_c   1.000
_cell.angle_alpha   90.00
_cell.angle_beta   90.00
_cell.angle_gamma   90.00
#
_symmetry.space_group_name_H-M   'P 1'
#
loop_
_entity.id
_entity.type
_entity.pdbx_description
1 polymer ?
#
loop_
_entity_poly.entity_id
_entity_poly.type
_entity_poly.pdbx_seq_one_letter_code
_entity_poly.pdbx_strand_id
1 'polypeptide(L)'
;MAILGDGCLMEGISHEACGLAGTLKLGNLIAIWDDNGISIDGHVEGWFAEDTAARFRAYGWHVIEGVDGHDPEEVDAAVREAKSVTDKPSLLCCKTIIGFGSPNKANSHDCHGSALGADEVALVRERLQWPYAPFEIPGEIYAEWDATEKGAQVQQEWDALFADYAKQWPELAAEFTRRMKGDLPAGWVENMQKYVHDLQSHPAALATRQVSQKCLNHFADMLPETDGRLGGLVAL
;
A
#
# COMPACT_ATOMS: atom_id res chain seq x y z
N MET A 1 1.09 -0.63 -4.83
CA MET A 1 2.24 -1.52 -4.61
C MET A 1 2.77 -1.26 -3.22
N ALA A 2 3.20 -2.29 -2.50
CA ALA A 2 3.74 -2.17 -1.15
C ALA A 2 5.09 -2.90 -1.06
N ILE A 3 6.02 -2.37 -0.27
CA ILE A 3 7.25 -3.06 0.11
C ILE A 3 7.12 -3.39 1.60
N LEU A 4 7.48 -4.61 1.96
CA LEU A 4 7.37 -5.12 3.32
C LEU A 4 8.56 -6.03 3.63
N GLY A 5 8.88 -6.20 4.91
CA GLY A 5 9.92 -7.10 5.38
C GLY A 5 9.38 -8.11 6.38
N ASP A 6 10.28 -8.92 6.97
CA ASP A 6 9.92 -9.99 7.92
C ASP A 6 9.12 -9.47 9.12
N GLY A 7 9.47 -8.28 9.64
CA GLY A 7 8.73 -7.63 10.72
C GLY A 7 7.25 -7.44 10.40
N CYS A 8 6.93 -7.00 9.18
CA CYS A 8 5.53 -6.86 8.75
C CYS A 8 4.82 -8.22 8.69
N LEU A 9 5.52 -9.26 8.28
CA LEU A 9 4.95 -10.60 8.05
C LEU A 9 4.80 -11.42 9.34
N MET A 10 5.57 -11.09 10.38
CA MET A 10 5.41 -11.64 11.72
C MET A 10 4.22 -11.02 12.47
N GLU A 11 3.88 -9.76 12.17
CA GLU A 11 2.78 -9.06 12.83
C GLU A 11 1.41 -9.62 12.42
N GLY A 12 0.53 -9.85 13.41
CA GLY A 12 -0.78 -10.45 13.21
C GLY A 12 -1.71 -9.64 12.30
N ILE A 13 -1.50 -8.32 12.20
CA ILE A 13 -2.25 -7.46 11.28
C ILE A 13 -2.05 -7.86 9.81
N SER A 14 -0.92 -8.49 9.46
CA SER A 14 -0.68 -8.99 8.11
C SER A 14 -1.61 -10.16 7.77
N HIS A 15 -1.92 -11.04 8.72
CA HIS A 15 -2.89 -12.12 8.54
C HIS A 15 -4.29 -11.57 8.24
N GLU A 16 -4.73 -10.58 9.02
CA GLU A 16 -6.05 -9.95 8.85
C GLU A 16 -6.16 -9.26 7.49
N ALA A 17 -5.21 -8.36 7.19
CA ALA A 17 -5.23 -7.56 5.97
C ALA A 17 -5.06 -8.43 4.72
N CYS A 18 -4.11 -9.38 4.72
CA CYS A 18 -3.84 -10.21 3.55
C CYS A 18 -4.93 -11.27 3.33
N GLY A 19 -5.49 -11.83 4.40
CA GLY A 19 -6.64 -12.74 4.31
C GLY A 19 -7.86 -12.05 3.70
N LEU A 20 -8.15 -10.81 4.12
CA LEU A 20 -9.23 -10.02 3.53
C LEU A 20 -8.94 -9.65 2.07
N ALA A 21 -7.71 -9.21 1.74
CA ALA A 21 -7.32 -8.86 0.38
C ALA A 21 -7.48 -10.02 -0.62
N GLY A 22 -7.14 -11.23 -0.18
CA GLY A 22 -7.35 -12.44 -0.98
C GLY A 22 -8.84 -12.75 -1.17
N THR A 23 -9.64 -12.62 -0.10
CA THR A 23 -11.11 -12.78 -0.17
C THR A 23 -11.75 -11.79 -1.14
N LEU A 24 -11.29 -10.53 -1.13
CA LEU A 24 -11.78 -9.46 -2.00
C LEU A 24 -11.18 -9.49 -3.41
N LYS A 25 -10.27 -10.44 -3.72
CA LYS A 25 -9.65 -10.61 -5.04
C LYS A 25 -9.02 -9.32 -5.57
N LEU A 26 -8.24 -8.64 -4.74
CA LEU A 26 -7.61 -7.36 -5.09
C LEU A 26 -6.45 -7.53 -6.10
N GLY A 27 -6.76 -7.81 -7.37
CA GLY A 27 -5.79 -8.05 -8.44
C GLY A 27 -4.76 -6.94 -8.69
N ASN A 28 -5.11 -5.69 -8.34
CA ASN A 28 -4.23 -4.55 -8.48
C ASN A 28 -3.29 -4.35 -7.27
N LEU A 29 -3.38 -5.21 -6.24
CA LEU A 29 -2.49 -5.18 -5.09
C LEU A 29 -1.29 -6.10 -5.34
N ILE A 30 -0.11 -5.50 -5.44
CA ILE A 30 1.18 -6.19 -5.55
C ILE A 30 2.02 -5.81 -4.33
N ALA A 31 2.48 -6.82 -3.59
CA ALA A 31 3.40 -6.69 -2.46
C ALA A 31 4.76 -7.30 -2.83
N ILE A 32 5.83 -6.59 -2.52
CA ILE A 32 7.21 -7.03 -2.66
C ILE A 32 7.74 -7.27 -1.26
N TRP A 33 8.08 -8.52 -0.97
CA TRP A 33 8.70 -8.90 0.29
C TRP A 33 10.22 -8.87 0.14
N ASP A 34 10.85 -8.01 0.94
CA ASP A 34 12.28 -8.02 1.19
C ASP A 34 12.63 -9.23 2.07
N ASP A 35 12.83 -10.37 1.42
CA ASP A 35 13.10 -11.67 2.03
C ASP A 35 14.62 -11.82 2.23
N ASN A 36 15.13 -11.13 3.25
CA ASN A 36 16.56 -10.99 3.54
C ASN A 36 17.05 -11.88 4.70
N GLY A 37 16.12 -12.50 5.45
CA GLY A 37 16.41 -13.45 6.52
C GLY A 37 16.93 -12.84 7.83
N ILE A 38 16.83 -11.52 8.01
CA ILE A 38 17.37 -10.78 9.17
C ILE A 38 16.29 -9.90 9.82
N SER A 39 16.14 -10.03 11.13
CA SER A 39 15.46 -9.05 11.99
C SER A 39 16.46 -8.38 12.95
N ILE A 40 15.97 -7.54 13.85
CA ILE A 40 16.80 -6.84 14.85
C ILE A 40 17.60 -7.83 15.71
N ASP A 41 17.00 -8.97 16.09
CA ASP A 41 17.64 -9.98 16.94
C ASP A 41 18.56 -10.92 16.16
N GLY A 42 18.67 -10.76 14.84
CA GLY A 42 19.54 -11.55 13.97
C GLY A 42 18.79 -12.41 12.95
N HIS A 43 19.35 -13.58 12.69
CA HIS A 43 18.83 -14.59 11.76
C HIS A 43 17.45 -15.08 12.20
N VAL A 44 16.46 -14.93 11.31
CA VAL A 44 15.04 -15.06 11.68
C VAL A 44 14.58 -16.50 11.93
N GLU A 45 15.32 -17.52 11.48
CA GLU A 45 14.90 -18.93 11.52
C GLU A 45 14.60 -19.45 12.94
N GLY A 46 15.14 -18.77 13.98
CA GLY A 46 14.88 -19.10 15.38
C GLY A 46 13.47 -18.77 15.87
N TRP A 47 12.76 -17.84 15.23
CA TRP A 47 11.44 -17.36 15.64
C TRP A 47 10.45 -17.14 14.49
N PHE A 48 10.92 -17.18 13.24
CA PHE A 48 10.14 -17.03 12.03
C PHE A 48 10.63 -18.05 10.99
N ALA A 49 9.98 -19.22 11.01
CA ALA A 49 10.30 -20.37 10.15
C ALA A 49 9.06 -20.88 9.39
N GLU A 50 8.04 -20.04 9.23
CA GLU A 50 6.85 -20.39 8.45
C GLU A 50 7.17 -20.45 6.96
N ASP A 51 6.43 -21.28 6.24
CA ASP A 51 6.36 -21.20 4.78
C ASP A 51 5.44 -20.04 4.40
N THR A 52 6.02 -18.84 4.32
CA THR A 52 5.31 -17.60 3.98
C THR A 52 4.65 -17.70 2.60
N ALA A 53 5.28 -18.36 1.63
CA ALA A 53 4.68 -18.52 0.30
C ALA A 53 3.41 -19.39 0.38
N ALA A 54 3.46 -20.53 1.07
CA ALA A 54 2.29 -21.36 1.30
C ALA A 54 1.19 -20.62 2.09
N ARG A 55 1.56 -19.81 3.09
CA ARG A 55 0.61 -18.98 3.85
C ARG A 55 -0.15 -18.02 2.94
N PHE A 56 0.54 -17.31 2.04
CA PHE A 56 -0.09 -16.39 1.10
C PHE A 56 -0.92 -17.11 0.04
N ARG A 57 -0.47 -18.28 -0.45
CA ARG A 57 -1.30 -19.15 -1.31
C ARG A 57 -2.60 -19.56 -0.61
N ALA A 58 -2.56 -19.85 0.69
CA ALA A 58 -3.74 -20.19 1.48
C ALA A 58 -4.73 -19.01 1.63
N TYR A 59 -4.25 -17.76 1.63
CA TYR A 59 -5.12 -16.58 1.54
C TYR A 59 -5.72 -16.37 0.14
N GLY A 60 -5.31 -17.13 -0.87
CA GLY A 60 -5.75 -16.96 -2.26
C GLY A 60 -4.91 -15.97 -3.07
N TRP A 61 -3.68 -15.67 -2.64
CA TRP A 61 -2.76 -14.81 -3.37
C TRP A 61 -2.07 -15.55 -4.52
N HIS A 62 -1.68 -14.80 -5.53
CA HIS A 62 -0.64 -15.19 -6.48
C HIS A 62 0.72 -14.98 -5.80
N VAL A 63 1.62 -15.96 -5.87
CA VAL A 63 2.93 -15.85 -5.20
C VAL A 63 4.03 -16.30 -6.15
N ILE A 64 4.99 -15.40 -6.38
CA ILE A 64 6.20 -15.61 -7.18
C ILE A 64 7.36 -15.77 -6.18
N GLU A 65 7.91 -16.97 -6.10
CA GLU A 65 8.99 -17.32 -5.16
C GLU A 65 10.37 -17.17 -5.81
N GLY A 66 11.38 -16.88 -4.98
CA GLY A 66 12.78 -16.98 -5.39
C GLY A 66 13.23 -15.96 -6.42
N VAL A 67 12.59 -14.79 -6.47
CA VAL A 67 13.04 -13.67 -7.32
C VAL A 67 14.37 -13.18 -6.78
N ASP A 68 15.42 -13.11 -7.59
CA ASP A 68 16.66 -12.44 -7.17
C ASP A 68 16.41 -10.94 -7.06
N GLY A 69 16.38 -10.43 -5.83
CA GLY A 69 16.12 -9.02 -5.56
C GLY A 69 17.28 -8.09 -5.95
N HIS A 70 18.42 -8.63 -6.36
CA HIS A 70 19.55 -7.87 -6.90
C HIS A 70 19.64 -7.95 -8.44
N ASP A 71 18.75 -8.68 -9.10
CA ASP A 71 18.61 -8.69 -10.55
C ASP A 71 17.39 -7.83 -10.98
N PRO A 72 17.61 -6.64 -11.56
CA PRO A 72 16.51 -5.75 -11.95
C PRO A 72 15.61 -6.33 -13.05
N GLU A 73 16.13 -7.21 -13.91
CA GLU A 73 15.35 -7.84 -14.98
C GLU A 73 14.43 -8.93 -14.41
N GLU A 74 14.90 -9.70 -13.41
CA GLU A 74 14.05 -10.66 -12.71
C GLU A 74 12.93 -9.96 -11.93
N VAL A 75 13.25 -8.86 -11.23
CA VAL A 75 12.25 -8.06 -10.50
C VAL A 75 11.23 -7.46 -11.47
N ASP A 76 11.65 -6.88 -12.59
CA ASP A 76 10.73 -6.34 -13.61
C ASP A 76 9.84 -7.44 -14.21
N ALA A 77 10.41 -8.61 -14.51
CA ALA A 77 9.67 -9.75 -15.02
C ALA A 77 8.59 -10.20 -14.03
N ALA A 78 8.93 -10.33 -12.74
CA ALA A 78 7.99 -10.69 -11.69
C ALA A 78 6.87 -9.63 -11.52
N VAL A 79 7.20 -8.33 -11.61
CA VAL A 79 6.21 -7.26 -11.55
C VAL A 79 5.26 -7.30 -12.76
N ARG A 80 5.78 -7.58 -13.96
CA ARG A 80 4.95 -7.76 -15.17
C ARG A 80 4.04 -8.97 -15.07
N GLU A 81 4.55 -10.10 -14.58
CA GLU A 81 3.76 -11.29 -14.32
C GLU A 81 2.63 -11.00 -13.33
N ALA A 82 2.94 -10.38 -12.19
CA ALA A 82 1.94 -10.02 -11.19
C ALA A 82 0.85 -9.08 -11.74
N LYS A 83 1.21 -8.09 -12.56
CA LYS A 83 0.24 -7.20 -13.24
C LYS A 83 -0.69 -7.94 -14.20
N SER A 84 -0.30 -9.11 -14.71
CA SER A 84 -1.14 -9.93 -15.59
C SER A 84 -2.21 -10.73 -14.82
N VAL A 85 -2.06 -10.88 -13.51
CA VAL A 85 -3.01 -11.58 -12.64
C VAL A 85 -4.02 -10.59 -12.06
N THR A 86 -5.22 -10.55 -12.64
CA THR A 86 -6.21 -9.51 -12.31
C THR A 86 -7.24 -9.93 -11.26
N ASP A 87 -7.25 -11.18 -10.83
CA ASP A 87 -8.26 -11.76 -9.93
C ASP A 87 -7.71 -12.17 -8.56
N LYS A 88 -6.42 -11.89 -8.29
CA LYS A 88 -5.74 -12.19 -7.02
C LYS A 88 -4.68 -11.14 -6.70
N PRO A 89 -4.56 -10.71 -5.44
CA PRO A 89 -3.37 -9.96 -5.03
C PRO A 89 -2.11 -10.81 -5.22
N SER A 90 -0.96 -10.16 -5.45
CA SER A 90 0.32 -10.81 -5.72
C SER A 90 1.37 -10.53 -4.64
N LEU A 91 2.10 -11.56 -4.22
CA LEU A 91 3.31 -11.47 -3.39
C LEU A 91 4.53 -11.88 -4.22
N LEU A 92 5.52 -11.00 -4.29
CA LEU A 92 6.84 -11.29 -4.86
C LEU A 92 7.80 -11.53 -3.70
N CYS A 93 8.32 -12.74 -3.57
CA CYS A 93 9.32 -13.08 -2.55
C CYS A 93 10.71 -12.77 -3.14
N CYS A 94 11.20 -11.55 -2.91
CA CYS A 94 12.48 -11.08 -3.43
C CYS A 94 13.59 -11.40 -2.43
N LYS A 95 14.46 -12.34 -2.80
CA LYS A 95 15.64 -12.69 -2.02
C LYS A 95 16.66 -11.57 -2.13
N THR A 96 16.95 -10.92 -1.01
CA THR A 96 17.95 -9.85 -0.96
C THR A 96 19.02 -10.15 0.09
N ILE A 97 20.00 -9.25 0.18
CA ILE A 97 21.05 -9.28 1.20
C ILE A 97 20.94 -7.94 1.91
N ILE A 98 20.54 -7.94 3.18
CA ILE A 98 20.51 -6.70 3.97
C ILE A 98 21.91 -6.07 3.99
N GLY A 99 21.99 -4.76 3.78
CA GLY A 99 23.27 -4.05 3.71
C GLY A 99 24.14 -4.41 2.50
N PHE A 100 23.54 -4.86 1.39
CA PHE A 100 24.25 -5.20 0.15
C PHE A 100 25.34 -4.16 -0.20
N GLY A 101 26.52 -4.67 -0.59
CA GLY A 101 27.70 -3.85 -0.87
C GLY A 101 28.60 -3.58 0.33
N SER A 102 28.15 -3.75 1.58
CA SER A 102 29.02 -3.70 2.75
C SER A 102 29.87 -4.97 2.86
N PRO A 103 31.20 -4.88 2.93
CA PRO A 103 32.03 -6.08 3.13
C PRO A 103 31.91 -6.69 4.52
N ASN A 104 31.71 -5.87 5.56
CA ASN A 104 31.78 -6.35 6.95
C ASN A 104 30.42 -6.44 7.64
N LYS A 105 29.38 -5.74 7.14
CA LYS A 105 28.05 -5.68 7.77
C LYS A 105 26.91 -6.18 6.88
N ALA A 106 27.17 -6.57 5.63
CA ALA A 106 26.15 -7.21 4.81
C ALA A 106 25.73 -8.55 5.42
N ASN A 107 24.45 -8.93 5.25
CA ASN A 107 23.86 -10.14 5.82
C ASN A 107 23.99 -10.23 7.36
N SER A 108 23.96 -9.09 8.05
CA SER A 108 24.04 -8.99 9.51
C SER A 108 23.03 -7.97 10.04
N HIS A 109 22.48 -8.22 11.24
CA HIS A 109 21.60 -7.29 11.94
C HIS A 109 22.28 -5.95 12.26
N ASP A 110 23.63 -5.89 12.25
CA ASP A 110 24.39 -4.67 12.56
C ASP A 110 24.14 -3.52 11.56
N CYS A 111 23.70 -3.83 10.33
CA CYS A 111 23.37 -2.83 9.32
C CYS A 111 21.90 -2.36 9.36
N HIS A 112 21.06 -2.94 10.22
CA HIS A 112 19.62 -2.65 10.24
C HIS A 112 19.29 -1.25 10.79
N GLY A 113 19.74 -0.96 12.02
CA GLY A 113 19.31 0.21 12.78
C GLY A 113 20.40 1.22 13.12
N SER A 114 21.62 1.03 12.59
CA SER A 114 22.78 1.85 12.95
C SER A 114 23.55 2.34 11.71
N ALA A 115 24.17 3.52 11.84
CA ALA A 115 25.05 4.02 10.79
C ALA A 115 26.24 3.06 10.57
N LEU A 116 26.60 2.82 9.31
CA LEU A 116 27.70 1.91 8.97
C LEU A 116 29.04 2.36 9.57
N GLY A 117 29.27 3.68 9.63
CA GLY A 117 30.55 4.29 10.02
C GLY A 117 31.38 4.69 8.81
N ALA A 118 32.24 5.71 8.95
CA ALA A 118 32.97 6.30 7.82
C ALA A 118 33.86 5.29 7.08
N ASP A 119 34.56 4.44 7.83
CA ASP A 119 35.46 3.42 7.26
C ASP A 119 34.66 2.39 6.44
N GLU A 120 33.56 1.89 6.98
CA GLU A 120 32.69 0.93 6.27
C GLU A 120 32.05 1.56 5.03
N VAL A 121 31.65 2.82 5.12
CA VAL A 121 31.10 3.58 3.99
C VAL A 121 32.14 3.77 2.87
N ALA A 122 33.42 3.94 3.18
CA ALA A 122 34.48 3.98 2.18
C ALA A 122 34.64 2.64 1.46
N LEU A 123 34.59 1.53 2.21
CA LEU A 123 34.66 0.18 1.66
C LEU A 123 33.45 -0.16 0.78
N VAL A 124 32.24 0.27 1.16
CA VAL A 124 31.02 0.13 0.34
C VAL A 124 31.20 0.87 -0.99
N ARG A 125 31.67 2.12 -0.95
CA ARG A 125 31.91 2.90 -2.17
C ARG A 125 32.93 2.24 -3.09
N GLU A 126 34.02 1.72 -2.55
CA GLU A 126 35.03 0.99 -3.33
C GLU A 126 34.40 -0.27 -3.97
N ARG A 127 33.67 -1.07 -3.19
CA ARG A 127 33.04 -2.30 -3.67
C ARG A 127 31.98 -2.04 -4.74
N LEU A 128 31.16 -1.00 -4.58
CA LEU A 128 30.13 -0.60 -5.55
C LEU A 128 30.68 0.27 -6.69
N GLN A 129 32.00 0.54 -6.70
CA GLN A 129 32.64 1.40 -7.68
C GLN A 129 31.94 2.76 -7.79
N TRP A 130 31.57 3.34 -6.65
CA TRP A 130 30.87 4.62 -6.55
C TRP A 130 31.85 5.75 -6.17
N PRO A 131 32.40 6.50 -7.15
CA PRO A 131 33.47 7.47 -6.90
C PRO A 131 32.97 8.81 -6.35
N TYR A 132 31.67 9.06 -6.35
CA TYR A 132 31.10 10.36 -6.00
C TYR A 132 31.06 10.59 -4.49
N ALA A 133 31.27 11.85 -4.09
CA ALA A 133 31.23 12.28 -2.71
C ALA A 133 29.82 12.11 -2.08
N PRO A 134 29.68 12.18 -0.74
CA PRO A 134 28.37 12.21 -0.11
C PRO A 134 27.48 13.31 -0.71
N PHE A 135 26.26 12.93 -1.11
CA PHE A 135 25.26 13.81 -1.73
C PHE A 135 25.63 14.37 -3.11
N GLU A 136 26.71 13.88 -3.72
CA GLU A 136 27.04 14.16 -5.12
C GLU A 136 26.41 13.07 -6.00
N ILE A 137 25.51 13.48 -6.90
CA ILE A 137 24.87 12.63 -7.90
C ILE A 137 25.17 13.25 -9.27
N PRO A 138 25.75 12.48 -10.21
CA PRO A 138 26.12 13.02 -11.51
C PRO A 138 24.88 13.26 -12.39
N GLY A 139 25.04 14.15 -13.38
CA GLY A 139 23.93 14.61 -14.22
C GLY A 139 23.31 13.50 -15.06
N GLU A 140 24.09 12.53 -15.52
CA GLU A 140 23.63 11.37 -16.28
C GLU A 140 22.69 10.47 -15.45
N ILE A 141 23.00 10.24 -14.17
CA ILE A 141 22.12 9.47 -13.29
C ILE A 141 20.83 10.25 -13.03
N TYR A 142 20.90 11.57 -12.81
CA TYR A 142 19.67 12.37 -12.70
C TYR A 142 18.81 12.29 -13.97
N ALA A 143 19.43 12.34 -15.16
CA ALA A 143 18.70 12.26 -16.43
C ALA A 143 18.02 10.91 -16.64
N GLU A 144 18.63 9.80 -16.20
CA GLU A 144 18.04 8.46 -16.26
C GLU A 144 16.89 8.27 -15.26
N TRP A 145 16.93 8.96 -14.12
CA TRP A 145 15.93 8.85 -13.06
C TRP A 145 14.80 9.90 -13.14
N ASP A 146 14.97 10.97 -13.93
CA ASP A 146 13.94 12.00 -14.08
C ASP A 146 12.68 11.42 -14.72
N ALA A 147 11.58 11.47 -13.99
CA ALA A 147 10.28 11.02 -14.43
C ALA A 147 9.31 12.19 -14.67
N THR A 148 9.81 13.42 -14.73
CA THR A 148 8.97 14.63 -14.80
C THR A 148 8.20 14.68 -16.11
N GLU A 149 8.88 14.54 -17.25
CA GLU A 149 8.23 14.56 -18.57
C GLU A 149 7.27 13.39 -18.76
N LYS A 150 7.72 12.17 -18.41
CA LYS A 150 6.89 10.96 -18.48
C LYS A 150 5.65 11.07 -17.58
N GLY A 151 5.81 11.59 -16.36
CA GLY A 151 4.72 11.81 -15.41
C GLY A 151 3.71 12.84 -15.93
N ALA A 152 4.20 13.95 -16.48
CA ALA A 152 3.35 14.98 -17.09
C ALA A 152 2.54 14.42 -18.27
N GLN A 153 3.14 13.58 -19.11
CA GLN A 153 2.44 12.92 -20.20
C GLN A 153 1.33 11.99 -19.69
N VAL A 154 1.63 11.09 -18.75
CA VAL A 154 0.64 10.17 -18.18
C VAL A 154 -0.52 10.93 -17.51
N GLN A 155 -0.21 12.03 -16.82
CA GLN A 155 -1.23 12.88 -16.23
C GLN A 155 -2.10 13.57 -17.30
N GLN A 156 -1.48 14.10 -18.36
CA GLN A 156 -2.21 14.73 -19.46
C GLN A 156 -3.16 13.75 -20.17
N GLU A 157 -2.72 12.50 -20.37
CA GLU A 157 -3.54 11.43 -20.92
C GLU A 157 -4.74 11.12 -20.00
N TRP A 158 -4.53 11.08 -18.68
CA TRP A 158 -5.59 10.89 -17.71
C TRP A 158 -6.57 12.07 -17.67
N ASP A 159 -6.07 13.31 -17.72
CA ASP A 159 -6.90 14.52 -17.73
C ASP A 159 -7.81 14.57 -18.96
N ALA A 160 -7.27 14.18 -20.13
CA ALA A 160 -8.06 14.08 -21.37
C ALA A 160 -9.15 13.00 -21.24
N LEU A 161 -8.81 11.82 -20.72
CA LEU A 161 -9.77 10.74 -20.45
C LEU A 161 -10.86 11.19 -19.48
N PHE A 162 -10.50 11.86 -18.39
CA PHE A 162 -11.46 12.35 -17.40
C PHE A 162 -12.36 13.47 -17.98
N ALA A 163 -11.82 14.35 -18.82
CA ALA A 163 -12.61 15.37 -19.50
C ALA A 163 -13.66 14.74 -20.44
N ASP A 164 -13.32 13.68 -21.17
CA ASP A 164 -14.27 12.96 -22.02
C ASP A 164 -15.29 12.15 -21.20
N TYR A 165 -14.87 11.57 -20.08
CA TYR A 165 -15.77 10.96 -19.10
C TYR A 165 -16.78 11.98 -18.57
N ALA A 166 -16.35 13.20 -18.21
CA ALA A 166 -17.20 14.25 -17.68
C ALA A 166 -18.22 14.77 -18.69
N LYS A 167 -17.91 14.77 -19.99
CA LYS A 167 -18.90 15.10 -21.04
C LYS A 167 -20.00 14.04 -21.14
N GLN A 168 -19.64 12.76 -20.98
CA GLN A 168 -20.58 11.65 -21.08
C GLN A 168 -21.40 11.45 -19.79
N TRP A 169 -20.77 11.70 -18.62
CA TRP A 169 -21.33 11.44 -17.29
C TRP A 169 -21.13 12.65 -16.35
N PRO A 170 -21.76 13.81 -16.64
CA PRO A 170 -21.47 15.05 -15.92
C PRO A 170 -21.75 14.97 -14.41
N GLU A 171 -22.84 14.31 -14.01
CA GLU A 171 -23.18 14.14 -12.58
C GLU A 171 -22.18 13.24 -11.86
N LEU A 172 -21.80 12.11 -12.46
CA LEU A 172 -20.83 11.17 -11.86
C LEU A 172 -19.42 11.79 -11.78
N ALA A 173 -19.02 12.58 -12.78
CA ALA A 173 -17.73 13.28 -12.75
C ALA A 173 -17.67 14.38 -11.68
N ALA A 174 -18.78 15.11 -11.49
CA ALA A 174 -18.91 16.05 -10.38
C ALA A 174 -18.82 15.33 -9.03
N GLU A 175 -19.51 14.20 -8.86
CA GLU A 175 -19.43 13.39 -7.63
C GLU A 175 -18.05 12.79 -7.39
N PHE A 176 -17.39 12.27 -8.42
CA PHE A 176 -16.00 11.80 -8.31
C PHE A 176 -15.10 12.93 -7.82
N THR A 177 -15.20 14.11 -8.44
CA THR A 177 -14.38 15.28 -8.09
C THR A 177 -14.65 15.74 -6.66
N ARG A 178 -15.92 15.82 -6.24
CA ARG A 178 -16.33 16.17 -4.87
C ARG A 178 -15.70 15.21 -3.86
N ARG A 179 -15.87 13.91 -4.08
CA ARG A 179 -15.37 12.85 -3.19
C ARG A 179 -13.84 12.82 -3.09
N MET A 180 -13.15 13.00 -4.22
CA MET A 180 -11.68 13.06 -4.24
C MET A 180 -11.12 14.30 -3.53
N LYS A 181 -11.88 15.40 -3.46
CA LYS A 181 -11.53 16.59 -2.67
C LYS A 181 -11.86 16.45 -1.18
N GLY A 182 -12.68 15.47 -0.80
CA GLY A 182 -13.21 15.34 0.55
C GLY A 182 -14.30 16.37 0.89
N ASP A 183 -14.89 17.01 -0.12
CA ASP A 183 -15.98 17.97 0.07
C ASP A 183 -17.28 17.23 0.43
N LEU A 184 -18.07 17.78 1.36
CA LEU A 184 -19.39 17.23 1.69
C LEU A 184 -20.45 17.65 0.65
N PRO A 185 -21.55 16.91 0.52
CA PRO A 185 -22.65 17.28 -0.38
C PRO A 185 -23.24 18.65 -0.05
N ALA A 186 -23.75 19.34 -1.07
CA ALA A 186 -24.49 20.58 -0.87
C ALA A 186 -25.70 20.35 0.04
N GLY A 187 -25.97 21.31 0.94
CA GLY A 187 -27.08 21.20 1.89
C GLY A 187 -26.84 20.26 3.07
N TRP A 188 -25.63 19.71 3.24
CA TRP A 188 -25.29 18.79 4.33
C TRP A 188 -25.61 19.38 5.71
N VAL A 189 -25.12 20.59 5.97
CA VAL A 189 -25.27 21.25 7.29
C VAL A 189 -26.74 21.49 7.62
N GLU A 190 -27.51 21.98 6.66
CA GLU A 190 -28.93 22.27 6.83
C GLU A 190 -29.74 21.00 7.08
N ASN A 191 -29.46 19.92 6.34
CA ASN A 191 -30.13 18.63 6.54
C ASN A 191 -29.77 18.01 7.89
N MET A 192 -28.49 18.03 8.27
CA MET A 192 -28.04 17.55 9.57
C MET A 192 -28.73 18.32 10.71
N GLN A 193 -28.77 19.65 10.65
CA GLN A 193 -29.43 20.47 11.67
C GLN A 193 -30.93 20.20 11.76
N LYS A 194 -31.62 20.06 10.62
CA LYS A 194 -33.04 19.68 10.59
C LYS A 194 -33.28 18.34 11.27
N TYR A 195 -32.42 17.34 11.00
CA TYR A 195 -32.56 16.02 11.60
C TYR A 195 -32.32 16.02 13.11
N VAL A 196 -31.29 16.75 13.58
CA VAL A 196 -31.05 16.93 15.02
C VAL A 196 -32.25 17.61 15.71
N HIS A 197 -32.83 18.62 15.06
CA HIS A 197 -34.01 19.30 15.60
C HIS A 197 -35.25 18.39 15.64
N ASP A 198 -35.45 17.55 14.62
CA ASP A 198 -36.52 16.56 14.60
C ASP A 198 -36.40 15.54 15.75
N LEU A 199 -35.20 14.97 15.95
CA LEU A 199 -34.93 14.05 17.06
C LEU A 199 -35.17 14.71 18.43
N GLN A 200 -34.80 15.98 18.57
CA GLN A 200 -35.03 16.74 19.79
C GLN A 200 -36.52 17.02 20.05
N SER A 201 -37.30 17.18 18.99
CA SER A 201 -38.74 17.44 19.04
C SER A 201 -39.57 16.17 19.25
N HIS A 202 -39.01 15.01 18.91
CA HIS A 202 -39.63 13.69 19.03
C HIS A 202 -38.78 12.74 19.91
N PRO A 203 -38.69 13.00 21.23
CA PRO A 203 -37.85 12.21 22.12
C PRO A 203 -38.28 10.75 22.14
N ALA A 204 -37.31 9.85 21.93
CA ALA A 204 -37.52 8.41 21.98
C ALA A 204 -36.52 7.77 22.94
N ALA A 205 -37.00 6.86 23.80
CA ALA A 205 -36.16 6.09 24.72
C ALA A 205 -35.46 4.93 24.00
N LEU A 206 -34.51 5.25 23.12
CA LEU A 206 -33.74 4.30 22.32
C LEU A 206 -32.33 4.12 22.88
N ALA A 207 -31.76 2.92 22.72
CA ALA A 207 -30.34 2.72 22.98
C ALA A 207 -29.50 3.52 21.97
N THR A 208 -28.35 4.05 22.39
CA THR A 208 -27.49 4.88 21.52
C THR A 208 -27.02 4.15 20.27
N ARG A 209 -26.86 2.81 20.30
CA ARG A 209 -26.58 1.99 19.09
C ARG A 209 -27.70 2.08 18.04
N GLN A 210 -28.96 2.13 18.48
CA GLN A 210 -30.12 2.27 17.58
C GLN A 210 -30.22 3.71 17.05
N VAL A 211 -29.85 4.70 17.87
CA VAL A 211 -29.73 6.09 17.42
C VAL A 211 -28.65 6.22 16.35
N SER A 212 -27.47 5.63 16.56
CA SER A 212 -26.40 5.57 15.56
C SER A 212 -26.87 4.93 14.25
N GLN A 213 -27.54 3.77 14.31
CA GLN A 213 -28.12 3.13 13.13
C GLN A 213 -29.12 4.04 12.40
N LYS A 214 -29.99 4.74 13.13
CA LYS A 214 -30.93 5.70 12.53
C LYS A 214 -30.22 6.87 11.87
N CYS A 215 -29.14 7.40 12.47
CA CYS A 215 -28.32 8.44 11.85
C CYS A 215 -27.65 7.93 10.57
N LEU A 216 -27.06 6.74 10.59
CA LEU A 216 -26.45 6.13 9.40
C LEU A 216 -27.49 5.99 8.28
N ASN A 217 -28.67 5.43 8.59
CA ASN A 217 -29.73 5.27 7.60
C ASN A 217 -30.25 6.61 7.07
N HIS A 218 -30.31 7.66 7.89
CA HIS A 218 -30.78 8.97 7.47
C HIS A 218 -29.81 9.65 6.50
N PHE A 219 -28.49 9.49 6.71
CA PHE A 219 -27.47 10.15 5.90
C PHE A 219 -26.93 9.29 4.75
N ALA A 220 -27.22 7.99 4.71
CA ALA A 220 -26.70 7.06 3.70
C ALA A 220 -26.97 7.52 2.26
N ASP A 221 -28.19 8.00 1.98
CA ASP A 221 -28.57 8.46 0.63
C ASP A 221 -27.86 9.77 0.24
N MET A 222 -27.42 10.56 1.21
CA MET A 222 -26.70 11.82 0.97
C MET A 222 -25.19 11.61 0.83
N LEU A 223 -24.62 10.56 1.43
CA LEU A 223 -23.19 10.30 1.45
C LEU A 223 -22.86 9.01 0.70
N PRO A 224 -22.88 9.01 -0.65
CA PRO A 224 -22.55 7.82 -1.44
C PRO A 224 -21.11 7.31 -1.22
N GLU A 225 -20.24 8.08 -0.57
CA GLU A 225 -18.90 7.70 -0.13
C GLU A 225 -18.86 6.80 1.11
N THR A 226 -19.96 6.59 1.83
CA THR A 226 -19.95 5.70 2.99
C THR A 226 -19.84 4.24 2.56
N ASP A 227 -18.72 3.59 2.86
CA ASP A 227 -18.59 2.13 2.76
C ASP A 227 -18.97 1.49 4.12
N GLY A 228 -20.17 0.94 4.19
CA GLY A 228 -20.72 0.30 5.38
C GLY A 228 -20.06 -1.04 5.77
N ARG A 229 -18.98 -1.46 5.11
CA ARG A 229 -18.30 -2.75 5.35
C ARG A 229 -17.17 -2.70 6.38
N LEU A 230 -16.85 -1.52 6.92
CA LEU A 230 -15.81 -1.36 7.94
C LEU A 230 -16.26 -1.93 9.29
N GLY A 231 -15.99 -3.23 9.48
CA GLY A 231 -15.80 -3.87 10.79
C GLY A 231 -16.97 -4.72 11.30
N GLY A 232 -17.03 -5.98 10.86
CA GLY A 232 -17.34 -7.20 11.66
C GLY A 232 -18.56 -7.29 12.59
N LEU A 233 -19.40 -6.25 12.72
CA LEU A 233 -20.52 -6.16 13.63
C LEU A 233 -21.70 -5.52 12.91
N VAL A 234 -22.18 -6.16 11.84
CA VAL A 234 -23.64 -6.19 11.64
C VAL A 234 -24.15 -7.02 12.82
N ALA A 235 -24.50 -6.34 13.91
CA ALA A 235 -24.91 -6.94 15.16
C ALA A 235 -26.03 -7.96 14.91
N LEU A 236 -25.76 -9.22 15.27
CA LEU A 236 -26.80 -10.13 15.75
C LEU A 236 -27.46 -9.54 17.01
#